data_AF-A0A1J3FAN7-F1
#
_entry.id   AF-A0A1J3FAN7-F1
#
_cell.length_a   1.000
_cell.length_b   1.000
_cell.length_c   1.000
_cell.angle_alpha   90.00
_cell.angle_beta   90.00
_cell.angle_gamma   90.00
#
_symmetry.space_group_name_H-M   'P 1'
#
loop_
_entity.id
_entity.type
_entity.pdbx_description
1 polymer ?
#
loop_
_entity_poly.entity_id
_entity_poly.type
_entity_poly.pdbx_seq_one_letter_code
_entity_poly.pdbx_strand_id
1 'polypeptide(L)'
;GYKDTPGIWTKEHVEAWKPIVEAVHAKGGIIFCQIWHAGRVSNRVFQPNGRAPISCTDKPLTPQTRFNGTPPRRLTTEEMPTIVNHFRLAARNAME
;
A
#
# COMPACT_ATOMS: atom_id res chain seq x y z
N GLY A 1 4.59 3.98 -5.35
CA GLY A 1 3.49 4.56 -4.62
C GLY A 1 2.96 5.68 -5.44
N TYR A 2 2.00 6.37 -4.85
CA TYR A 2 1.34 7.52 -5.43
C TYR A 2 1.46 8.61 -4.38
N LYS A 3 1.72 9.83 -4.85
CA LYS A 3 1.83 10.98 -3.95
C LYS A 3 0.52 11.13 -3.17
N ASP A 4 0.63 11.51 -1.90
CA ASP A 4 -0.51 11.87 -1.04
C ASP A 4 -1.56 10.76 -0.85
N THR A 5 -1.20 9.49 -1.07
CA THR A 5 -2.07 8.34 -0.79
C THR A 5 -1.99 7.97 0.70
N PRO A 6 -3.12 7.80 1.39
CA PRO A 6 -3.13 7.50 2.81
C PRO A 6 -2.60 6.10 3.12
N GLY A 7 -2.05 5.95 4.33
CA GLY A 7 -1.65 4.65 4.88
C GLY A 7 -2.59 4.14 5.97
N ILE A 8 -2.29 2.92 6.46
CA ILE A 8 -2.97 2.29 7.61
C ILE A 8 -2.02 1.37 8.40
N TRP A 9 -0.70 1.60 8.32
CA TRP A 9 0.32 0.74 8.94
C TRP A 9 1.01 1.37 10.17
N THR A 10 0.64 2.59 10.56
CA THR A 10 1.12 3.23 11.79
C THR A 10 -0.06 3.64 12.67
N LYS A 11 0.19 3.88 13.95
CA LYS A 11 -0.85 4.33 14.88
C LYS A 11 -1.42 5.68 14.47
N GLU A 12 -0.57 6.60 14.00
CA GLU A 12 -0.98 7.93 13.55
C GLU A 12 -1.94 7.85 12.36
N HIS A 13 -1.72 6.89 11.45
CA HIS A 13 -2.67 6.61 10.37
C HIS A 13 -4.02 6.14 10.91
N VAL A 14 -4.04 5.19 11.86
CA VAL A 14 -5.29 4.68 12.46
C VAL A 14 -6.07 5.81 13.12
N GLU A 15 -5.42 6.60 13.97
CA GLU A 15 -6.07 7.73 14.65
C GLU A 15 -6.58 8.79 13.67
N ALA A 16 -5.89 9.01 12.55
CA ALA A 16 -6.36 9.92 11.51
C ALA A 16 -7.59 9.39 10.74
N TRP A 17 -7.76 8.06 10.63
CA TRP A 17 -8.92 7.45 9.96
C TRP A 17 -10.18 7.42 10.85
N LYS A 18 -10.03 7.28 12.16
CA LYS A 18 -11.16 7.20 13.12
C LYS A 18 -12.23 8.29 12.93
N PRO A 19 -11.91 9.60 12.91
CA PRO A 19 -12.93 10.64 12.76
C PRO A 19 -13.64 10.59 11.39
N ILE A 20 -12.98 10.08 10.34
CA ILE A 20 -13.58 9.89 9.01
C ILE A 20 -14.63 8.77 9.06
N VAL A 21 -14.26 7.64 9.66
CA VAL A 21 -15.15 6.47 9.80
C VAL A 21 -16.33 6.80 10.70
N GLU A 22 -16.09 7.46 11.83
CA GLU A 22 -17.12 7.94 12.76
C GLU A 22 -18.13 8.86 12.05
N ALA A 23 -17.66 9.81 11.25
CA ALA A 23 -18.54 10.72 10.51
C ALA A 23 -19.41 10.00 9.47
N VAL A 24 -18.92 8.93 8.84
CA VAL A 24 -19.71 8.09 7.93
C VAL A 24 -20.77 7.30 8.71
N HIS A 25 -20.38 6.67 9.81
CA HIS A 25 -21.29 5.87 10.64
C HIS A 25 -22.36 6.72 11.33
N ALA A 26 -22.03 7.94 11.77
CA ALA A 26 -22.99 8.88 12.34
C ALA A 26 -24.13 9.25 11.37
N LYS A 27 -23.94 9.04 10.06
CA LYS A 27 -24.95 9.24 9.01
C LYS A 27 -25.61 7.92 8.55
N GLY A 28 -25.35 6.82 9.24
CA GLY A 28 -25.86 5.49 8.89
C GLY A 28 -25.19 4.86 7.66
N GLY A 29 -24.05 5.40 7.22
CA GLY A 29 -23.28 4.84 6.10
C GLY A 29 -22.45 3.63 6.50
N ILE A 30 -22.00 2.86 5.50
CA ILE A 30 -21.06 1.75 5.66
C ILE A 30 -19.82 2.05 4.81
N ILE A 31 -18.64 1.86 5.38
CA ILE A 31 -17.35 2.11 4.71
C ILE A 31 -16.43 0.90 4.86
N PHE A 32 -15.69 0.59 3.79
CA PHE A 32 -14.68 -0.46 3.77
C PHE A 32 -13.32 0.13 3.41
N CYS A 33 -12.26 -0.34 4.08
CA CYS A 33 -10.89 0.03 3.74
C CYS A 33 -10.34 -0.91 2.67
N GLN A 34 -10.07 -0.40 1.47
CA GLN A 34 -9.33 -1.14 0.45
C GLN A 34 -7.85 -1.14 0.81
N ILE A 35 -7.32 -2.30 1.21
CA ILE A 35 -5.89 -2.47 1.52
C ILE A 35 -5.14 -2.84 0.24
N TRP A 36 -4.02 -2.15 -0.01
CA TRP A 36 -3.28 -2.31 -1.25
C TRP A 36 -1.75 -2.27 -1.05
N HIS A 37 -1.05 -2.91 -1.98
CA HIS A 37 0.38 -2.77 -2.20
C HIS A 37 0.65 -2.51 -3.69
N ALA A 38 1.17 -1.33 -4.03
CA ALA A 38 1.31 -0.87 -5.42
C ALA A 38 2.26 -1.72 -6.30
N GLY A 39 3.19 -2.45 -5.66
CA GLY A 39 4.16 -3.30 -6.36
C GLY A 39 4.96 -2.51 -7.40
N ARG A 40 5.08 -3.04 -8.63
CA ARG A 40 5.82 -2.40 -9.73
C ARG A 40 5.17 -1.14 -10.30
N VAL A 41 3.92 -0.82 -9.96
CA VAL A 41 3.30 0.46 -10.35
C VAL A 41 3.72 1.54 -9.33
N SER A 42 5.02 1.83 -9.33
CA SER A 42 5.69 2.63 -8.31
C SER A 42 7.00 3.23 -8.85
N ASN A 43 7.62 4.11 -8.06
CA ASN A 43 8.90 4.73 -8.33
C ASN A 43 9.78 4.76 -7.08
N ARG A 44 11.11 4.76 -7.24
CA ARG A 44 12.10 4.75 -6.13
C ARG A 44 11.88 5.87 -5.11
N VAL A 45 11.42 7.03 -5.58
CA VAL A 45 11.12 8.20 -4.73
C VAL A 45 10.06 7.89 -3.66
N PHE A 46 9.18 6.91 -3.91
CA PHE A 46 8.15 6.47 -2.97
C PHE A 46 8.53 5.21 -2.18
N GLN A 47 9.80 4.79 -2.23
CA GLN A 47 10.25 3.57 -1.57
C GLN A 47 11.19 3.91 -0.41
N PRO A 48 11.18 3.12 0.66
CA PRO A 48 12.14 3.27 1.74
C PRO A 48 13.58 3.26 1.22
N ASN A 49 14.38 4.23 1.65
CA ASN A 49 15.78 4.38 1.27
C ASN A 49 16.02 4.49 -0.25
N GLY A 50 15.04 4.94 -1.03
CA GLY A 50 15.19 5.11 -2.48
C GLY A 50 15.39 3.80 -3.26
N ARG A 51 15.01 2.66 -2.68
CA ARG A 51 15.16 1.34 -3.33
C ARG A 51 14.19 1.16 -4.49
N ALA A 52 14.49 0.22 -5.39
CA ALA A 52 13.56 -0.19 -6.42
C ALA A 52 12.27 -0.76 -5.80
N PRO A 53 11.09 -0.52 -6.40
CA PRO A 53 9.86 -1.16 -5.94
C PRO A 53 9.94 -2.67 -6.13
N ILE A 54 9.10 -3.41 -5.41
CA ILE A 54 9.08 -4.88 -5.45
C ILE A 54 7.96 -5.43 -6.34
N SER A 55 8.16 -6.61 -6.92
CA SER A 55 7.13 -7.34 -7.68
C SER A 55 7.43 -8.84 -7.74
N CYS A 56 6.52 -9.63 -8.31
CA CYS A 56 6.71 -11.08 -8.51
C CYS A 56 7.78 -11.40 -9.56
N THR A 57 8.15 -10.43 -10.40
CA THR A 57 9.25 -10.51 -11.37
C THR A 57 10.00 -9.19 -11.40
N ASP A 58 11.15 -9.19 -12.06
CA ASP A 58 11.98 -8.03 -12.40
C ASP A 58 11.56 -7.32 -13.69
N LYS A 59 10.48 -7.79 -14.33
CA LYS A 59 9.99 -7.20 -15.59
C LYS A 59 9.41 -5.80 -15.35
N PRO A 60 9.88 -4.76 -16.07
CA PRO A 60 9.30 -3.43 -16.00
C PRO A 60 7.86 -3.43 -16.51
N LEU A 61 7.15 -2.32 -16.29
CA LEU A 61 5.84 -2.10 -16.90
C LEU A 61 5.96 -2.06 -18.42
N THR A 62 4.92 -2.54 -19.11
CA THR A 62 4.92 -2.53 -20.57
C THR A 62 4.78 -1.10 -21.09
N PRO A 63 5.34 -0.78 -22.26
CA PRO A 63 5.32 0.58 -22.81
C PRO A 63 3.92 1.17 -23.03
N GLN A 64 2.86 0.35 -23.07
CA GLN A 64 1.48 0.84 -23.18
C GLN A 64 0.98 1.54 -21.91
N THR A 65 1.68 1.39 -20.77
CA THR A 65 1.33 2.14 -19.57
C THR A 65 1.86 3.57 -19.68
N ARG A 66 0.98 4.58 -19.59
CA ARG A 66 1.40 6.01 -19.49
C ARG A 66 2.20 6.34 -18.23
N PHE A 67 2.42 5.35 -17.37
CA PHE A 67 3.18 5.47 -16.13
C PHE A 67 4.62 5.00 -16.33
N ASN A 68 5.58 5.91 -16.24
CA ASN A 68 7.00 5.58 -16.23
C ASN A 68 7.42 5.15 -14.82
N GLY A 69 7.33 3.84 -14.57
CA GLY A 69 7.71 3.23 -13.30
C GLY A 69 9.17 2.81 -13.28
N THR A 70 9.79 2.87 -12.10
CA THR A 70 11.13 2.30 -11.90
C THR A 70 11.06 0.78 -12.09
N PRO A 71 11.97 0.15 -12.86
CA PRO A 71 12.07 -1.30 -12.93
C PRO A 71 12.09 -1.94 -11.53
N PRO A 72 11.25 -2.96 -11.28
CA PRO A 72 11.11 -3.54 -9.96
C PRO A 72 12.23 -4.54 -9.66
N ARG A 73 12.47 -4.77 -8.37
CA ARG A 73 13.18 -5.95 -7.88
C ARG A 73 12.20 -7.10 -7.72
N ARG A 74 12.59 -8.29 -8.16
CA ARG A 74 11.86 -9.53 -7.88
C ARG A 74 11.92 -9.83 -6.38
N LEU A 75 10.76 -10.10 -5.78
CA LEU A 75 10.65 -10.65 -4.43
C LEU A 75 11.25 -12.05 -4.37
N THR A 76 11.99 -12.34 -3.31
CA THR A 76 12.36 -13.73 -3.00
C THR A 76 11.23 -14.43 -2.25
N THR A 77 11.28 -15.76 -2.19
CA THR A 77 10.28 -16.56 -1.48
C THR A 77 10.32 -16.29 0.02
N GLU A 78 11.51 -16.03 0.57
CA GLU A 78 11.76 -15.74 1.98
C GLU A 78 11.15 -14.40 2.41
N GLU A 79 10.95 -13.46 1.48
CA GLU A 79 10.29 -12.18 1.75
C GLU A 79 8.75 -12.28 1.77
N MET A 80 8.18 -13.34 1.20
CA MET A 80 6.71 -13.47 1.04
C MET A 80 5.94 -13.45 2.38
N PRO A 81 6.39 -14.15 3.44
CA PRO A 81 5.72 -14.09 4.74
C PRO A 81 5.61 -12.67 5.30
N THR A 82 6.60 -11.82 5.04
CA THR A 82 6.58 -10.40 5.45
C THR A 82 5.49 -9.62 4.73
N ILE A 83 5.30 -9.85 3.41
CA ILE A 83 4.22 -9.20 2.64
C ILE A 83 2.85 -9.62 3.17
N VAL A 84 2.64 -10.92 3.43
CA VAL A 84 1.40 -11.41 4.05
C VAL A 84 1.17 -10.76 5.42
N ASN A 85 2.23 -10.65 6.22
CA ASN A 85 2.16 -10.01 7.53
C ASN A 85 1.80 -8.52 7.46
N HIS A 86 2.23 -7.79 6.42
CA HIS A 86 1.82 -6.41 6.21
C HIS A 86 0.31 -6.29 5.97
N PHE A 87 -0.27 -7.15 5.13
CA PHE A 87 -1.73 -7.19 4.93
C PHE A 87 -2.47 -7.57 6.20
N ARG A 88 -1.96 -8.56 6.96
CA ARG A 88 -2.52 -8.97 8.26
C ARG A 88 -2.56 -7.80 9.24
N LEU A 89 -1.47 -7.03 9.34
CA LEU A 89 -1.40 -5.88 10.23
C LEU A 89 -2.32 -4.75 9.77
N ALA A 90 -2.30 -4.40 8.47
CA ALA A 90 -3.17 -3.38 7.91
C ALA A 90 -4.66 -3.70 8.13
N ALA A 91 -5.05 -4.97 8.00
CA ALA A 91 -6.43 -5.41 8.25
C ALA A 91 -6.82 -5.28 9.72
N ARG A 92 -5.90 -5.60 10.65
CA ARG A 92 -6.14 -5.38 12.09
C ARG A 92 -6.30 -3.89 12.41
N ASN A 93 -5.40 -3.08 11.88
CA ASN A 93 -5.43 -1.62 12.07
C ASN A 93 -6.70 -0.99 11.48
N ALA A 94 -7.24 -1.52 10.39
CA ALA A 94 -8.49 -1.04 9.79
C ALA A 94 -9.75 -1.41 10.59
N MET A 95 -9.65 -2.32 11.57
CA MET A 95 -10.75 -2.72 12.47
C MET A 95 -10.67 -2.05 13.85
N GLU A 96 -9.58 -1.35 14.16
CA GLU A 96 -9.35 -0.64 15.44
C GLU A 96 -9.98 0.75 15.45
#